data_AF-A0A7S4QHD6-F1
#
_entry.id   AF-A0A7S4QHD6-F1
#
_cell.length_a   1.000
_cell.length_b   1.000
_cell.length_c   1.000
_cell.angle_alpha   90.00
_cell.angle_beta   90.00
_cell.angle_gamma   90.00
#
_symmetry.space_group_name_H-M   'P 1'
#
loop_
_entity.id
_entity.type
_entity.pdbx_description
1 polymer ?
#
loop_
_entity_poly.entity_id
_entity_poly.type
_entity_poly.pdbx_seq_one_letter_code
_entity_poly.pdbx_strand_id
1 'polypeptide(L)'
;MRKNELLFFRLGIVANTMFLIAAASFLWYSVLETNDKQRTNHAICIYIIAFIFFTLSGLLEFAIDAILTKLGESRTQTHARYSSKNILNIVISVIFIIGNILDLSAFFMWQSRNFALEKHVIFVSAHTWLLSAILSISGIVNEIDSMDISDILISAGNALFFIGSVIDCIVRYLDNDAPKAEDDIKKLEFSSSPFWLANALCFLVADIMRLAHLGKQKRKREKSCMLEQVGQP
;
A
#
# COMPACT_ATOMS: atom_id res chain seq x y z
N MET A 1 -9.59 -7.93 22.68
CA MET A 1 -8.61 -6.92 22.31
C MET A 1 -8.40 -5.96 23.45
N ARG A 2 -7.14 -5.70 23.79
CA ARG A 2 -6.75 -4.59 24.67
C ARG A 2 -7.14 -3.26 24.01
N LYS A 3 -7.32 -2.20 24.81
CA LYS A 3 -7.68 -0.86 24.31
C LYS A 3 -6.68 -0.33 23.26
N ASN A 4 -5.40 -0.66 23.44
CA ASN A 4 -4.31 -0.25 22.53
C ASN A 4 -4.37 -1.02 21.20
N GLU A 5 -4.62 -2.34 21.22
CA GLU A 5 -4.80 -3.14 20.00
C GLU A 5 -5.92 -2.59 19.11
N LEU A 6 -7.04 -2.15 19.71
CA LEU A 6 -8.16 -1.55 18.95
C LEU A 6 -7.82 -0.19 18.36
N LEU A 7 -7.01 0.60 19.07
CA LEU A 7 -6.53 1.88 18.55
C LEU A 7 -5.63 1.66 17.34
N PHE A 8 -4.60 0.82 17.45
CA PHE A 8 -3.66 0.55 16.35
C PHE A 8 -4.35 -0.09 15.15
N PHE A 9 -5.31 -1.00 15.38
CA PHE A 9 -6.14 -1.58 14.33
C PHE A 9 -6.92 -0.50 13.55
N ARG A 10 -7.54 0.46 14.25
CA ARG A 10 -8.26 1.58 13.61
C ARG A 10 -7.33 2.51 12.86
N LEU A 11 -6.14 2.76 13.38
CA LEU A 11 -5.12 3.57 12.69
C LEU A 11 -4.66 2.86 11.40
N GLY A 12 -4.54 1.53 11.40
CA GLY A 12 -4.29 0.74 10.19
C GLY A 12 -5.38 0.94 9.12
N ILE A 13 -6.66 0.92 9.50
CA ILE A 13 -7.76 1.22 8.57
C ILE A 13 -7.62 2.63 7.97
N VAL A 14 -7.25 3.61 8.80
CA VAL A 14 -7.05 4.99 8.34
C VAL A 14 -5.91 5.05 7.32
N ALA A 15 -4.78 4.40 7.60
CA ALA A 15 -3.67 4.29 6.64
C ALA A 15 -4.13 3.60 5.33
N ASN A 16 -4.90 2.52 5.40
CA ASN A 16 -5.43 1.84 4.22
C ASN A 16 -6.38 2.71 3.40
N THR A 17 -7.18 3.54 4.07
CA THR A 17 -8.05 4.50 3.40
C THR A 17 -7.24 5.58 2.68
N MET A 18 -6.17 6.07 3.32
CA MET A 18 -5.23 7.02 2.69
C MET A 18 -4.56 6.37 1.47
N PHE A 19 -4.08 5.14 1.60
CA PHE A 19 -3.48 4.39 0.49
C PHE A 19 -4.44 4.21 -0.69
N LEU A 20 -5.71 3.90 -0.42
CA LEU A 20 -6.74 3.79 -1.45
C LEU A 20 -6.99 5.13 -2.17
N ILE A 21 -7.10 6.23 -1.43
CA ILE A 21 -7.27 7.57 -2.01
C ILE A 21 -6.05 7.92 -2.88
N ALA A 22 -4.85 7.59 -2.41
CA ALA A 22 -3.62 7.80 -3.16
C ALA A 22 -3.61 7.02 -4.48
N ALA A 23 -3.89 5.71 -4.44
CA ALA A 23 -3.91 4.86 -5.62
C ALA A 23 -5.01 5.26 -6.63
N ALA A 24 -6.18 5.67 -6.14
CA ALA A 24 -7.25 6.18 -7.00
C ALA A 24 -6.86 7.51 -7.67
N SER A 25 -6.21 8.42 -6.92
CA SER A 25 -5.70 9.68 -7.46
C SER A 25 -4.59 9.44 -8.47
N PHE A 26 -3.68 8.49 -8.21
CA PHE A 26 -2.63 8.10 -9.13
C PHE A 26 -3.20 7.53 -10.44
N LEU A 27 -4.16 6.60 -10.36
CA LEU A 27 -4.85 6.10 -11.56
C LEU A 27 -5.51 7.24 -12.35
N TRP A 28 -6.14 8.20 -11.67
CA TRP A 28 -6.72 9.37 -12.34
C TRP A 28 -5.66 10.21 -13.04
N TYR A 29 -4.51 10.44 -12.39
CA TYR A 29 -3.38 11.10 -13.04
C TYR A 29 -2.92 10.33 -14.30
N SER A 30 -2.76 9.01 -14.22
CA SER A 30 -2.35 8.18 -15.36
C SER A 30 -3.36 8.24 -16.53
N VAL A 31 -4.67 8.36 -16.24
CA VAL A 31 -5.70 8.63 -17.27
C VAL A 31 -5.49 10.01 -17.92
N LEU A 32 -5.14 11.03 -17.15
CA LEU A 32 -4.89 12.37 -17.71
C LEU A 32 -3.62 12.38 -18.56
N GLU A 33 -2.58 11.66 -18.14
CA GLU A 33 -1.31 11.54 -18.86
C GLU A 33 -1.47 10.82 -20.20
N THR A 34 -2.20 9.71 -20.24
CA THR A 34 -2.53 9.01 -21.49
C THR A 34 -3.37 9.84 -22.47
N ASN A 35 -4.00 10.93 -22.00
CA ASN A 35 -4.75 11.88 -22.82
C ASN A 35 -3.98 13.20 -23.08
N ASP A 36 -2.66 13.20 -22.90
CA ASP A 36 -1.76 14.35 -23.10
C ASP A 36 -2.09 15.58 -22.23
N LYS A 37 -2.70 15.38 -21.05
CA LYS A 37 -3.09 16.43 -20.09
C LYS A 37 -2.20 16.50 -18.85
N GLN A 38 -1.06 15.80 -18.84
CA GLN A 38 -0.14 15.67 -17.70
C GLN A 38 0.45 16.99 -17.20
N ARG A 39 0.54 18.03 -18.04
CA ARG A 39 1.04 19.38 -17.65
C ARG A 39 -0.04 20.36 -17.22
N THR A 40 -1.30 19.95 -17.17
CA THR A 40 -2.39 20.83 -16.69
C THR A 40 -2.29 21.03 -15.18
N ASN A 41 -2.68 22.21 -14.67
CA ASN A 41 -2.73 22.47 -13.23
C ASN A 41 -3.55 21.40 -12.48
N HIS A 42 -4.62 20.91 -13.12
CA HIS A 42 -5.46 19.85 -12.57
C HIS A 42 -4.70 18.53 -12.40
N ALA A 43 -3.98 18.06 -13.43
CA ALA A 43 -3.17 16.85 -13.34
C ALA A 43 -2.08 16.97 -12.27
N ILE A 44 -1.41 18.12 -12.21
CA ILE A 44 -0.38 18.40 -11.18
C ILE A 44 -1.00 18.31 -9.78
N CYS A 45 -2.16 18.94 -9.55
CA CYS A 45 -2.85 18.86 -8.27
C CYS A 45 -3.21 17.42 -7.88
N ILE A 46 -3.74 16.63 -8.81
CA ILE A 46 -4.07 15.22 -8.57
C ILE A 46 -2.84 14.40 -8.21
N TYR A 47 -1.72 14.60 -8.91
CA TYR A 47 -0.46 13.93 -8.63
C TYR A 47 0.06 14.26 -7.22
N ILE A 48 0.05 15.55 -6.85
CA ILE A 48 0.48 15.99 -5.51
C ILE A 48 -0.44 15.42 -4.42
N ILE A 49 -1.76 15.36 -4.66
CA ILE A 49 -2.71 14.72 -3.74
C ILE A 49 -2.36 13.24 -3.57
N ALA A 50 -2.12 12.51 -4.67
CA ALA A 50 -1.71 11.10 -4.61
C ALA A 50 -0.46 10.93 -3.74
N PHE A 51 0.58 11.74 -3.99
CA PHE A 51 1.83 11.70 -3.24
C PHE A 51 1.65 11.98 -1.74
N ILE A 52 0.85 12.99 -1.38
CA ILE A 52 0.57 13.34 0.02
C ILE A 52 -0.06 12.15 0.73
N PHE A 53 -1.08 11.54 0.13
CA PHE A 53 -1.77 10.42 0.74
C PHE A 53 -0.91 9.14 0.80
N PHE A 54 -0.08 8.85 -0.22
CA PHE A 54 0.91 7.78 -0.14
C PHE A 54 1.90 7.99 1.01
N THR A 55 2.43 9.21 1.15
CA THR A 55 3.38 9.56 2.22
C THR A 55 2.75 9.44 3.60
N LEU A 56 1.56 10.01 3.78
CA LEU A 56 0.85 9.96 5.07
C LEU A 56 0.48 8.52 5.45
N SER A 57 0.05 7.70 4.48
CA SER A 57 -0.17 6.27 4.71
C SER A 57 1.10 5.58 5.18
N GLY A 58 2.21 5.74 4.46
CA GLY A 58 3.49 5.10 4.81
C GLY A 58 4.04 5.54 6.16
N LEU A 59 3.94 6.83 6.49
CA LEU A 59 4.37 7.39 7.78
C LEU A 59 3.50 6.89 8.95
N LEU A 60 2.18 6.80 8.75
CA LEU A 60 1.27 6.30 9.79
C LEU A 60 1.56 4.83 10.09
N GLU A 61 1.77 4.01 9.04
CA GLU A 61 2.15 2.60 9.17
C GLU A 61 3.51 2.44 9.88
N PHE A 62 4.51 3.22 9.47
CA PHE A 62 5.80 3.26 10.15
C PHE A 62 5.66 3.59 11.64
N ALA A 63 4.86 4.60 11.97
CA ALA A 63 4.64 5.01 13.35
C ALA A 63 3.96 3.91 14.18
N ILE A 64 2.95 3.23 13.64
CA ILE A 64 2.29 2.10 14.29
C ILE A 64 3.30 1.00 14.60
N ASP A 65 4.08 0.57 13.61
CA ASP A 65 5.04 -0.54 13.77
C ASP A 65 6.19 -0.17 14.73
N ALA A 66 6.67 1.07 14.68
CA ALA A 66 7.70 1.57 15.60
C ALA A 66 7.20 1.60 17.07
N ILE A 67 5.98 2.05 17.30
CA ILE A 67 5.37 2.07 18.63
C ILE A 67 5.16 0.64 19.15
N LEU A 68 4.59 -0.25 18.33
CA LEU A 68 4.37 -1.65 18.71
C LEU A 68 5.69 -2.37 19.03
N THR A 69 6.74 -2.13 18.24
CA THR A 69 8.10 -2.65 18.51
C THR A 69 8.60 -2.19 19.88
N LYS A 70 8.45 -0.89 20.19
CA LYS A 70 8.86 -0.33 21.48
C LYS A 70 8.07 -0.92 22.66
N LEU A 71 6.81 -1.29 22.44
CA LEU A 71 5.94 -1.89 23.46
C LEU A 71 6.14 -3.41 23.61
N GLY A 72 6.95 -4.05 22.75
CA GLY A 72 7.08 -5.51 22.72
C GLY A 72 5.79 -6.23 22.32
N GLU A 73 4.86 -5.53 21.66
CA GLU A 73 3.60 -6.08 21.19
C GLU A 73 3.72 -6.46 19.70
N SER A 74 3.24 -7.63 19.31
CA SER A 74 3.11 -7.98 17.90
C SER A 74 1.83 -7.38 17.32
N ARG A 75 1.91 -6.91 16.08
CA ARG A 75 0.74 -6.38 15.38
C ARG A 75 -0.28 -7.50 15.16
N THR A 76 -1.54 -7.26 15.54
CA THR A 76 -2.65 -8.04 14.98
C THR A 76 -2.73 -7.63 13.51
N GLN A 77 -2.46 -8.57 12.60
CA GLN A 77 -2.37 -8.35 11.16
C GLN A 77 -3.44 -7.35 10.66
N THR A 78 -2.99 -6.18 10.24
CA THR A 78 -3.76 -5.13 9.56
C THR A 78 -2.83 -4.49 8.56
N HIS A 79 -3.33 -4.17 7.37
CA HIS A 79 -2.59 -3.51 6.29
C HIS A 79 -1.41 -4.31 5.76
N ALA A 80 -1.48 -4.81 4.51
CA ALA A 80 -0.37 -5.22 3.63
C ALA A 80 0.74 -6.14 4.16
N ARG A 81 0.74 -6.53 5.42
CA ARG A 81 1.93 -6.97 6.13
C ARG A 81 1.63 -8.19 6.97
N TYR A 82 2.45 -9.16 6.68
CA TYR A 82 2.41 -10.52 7.19
C TYR A 82 3.67 -10.85 7.94
N SER A 83 4.25 -9.84 8.57
CA SER A 83 5.22 -10.14 9.58
C SER A 83 4.66 -9.77 10.93
N SER A 84 4.44 -10.79 11.75
CA SER A 84 4.46 -10.73 13.21
C SER A 84 5.72 -10.01 13.73
N LYS A 85 6.79 -9.96 12.91
CA LYS A 85 8.00 -9.20 13.19
C LYS A 85 7.84 -7.74 12.74
N ASN A 86 7.52 -6.88 13.69
CA ASN A 86 7.40 -5.43 13.45
C ASN A 86 8.67 -4.81 12.81
N ILE A 87 9.86 -5.37 13.03
CA ILE A 87 11.11 -4.88 12.40
C ILE A 87 11.06 -5.01 10.88
N LEU A 88 10.57 -6.13 10.34
CA LEU A 88 10.44 -6.30 8.89
C LEU A 88 9.43 -5.30 8.32
N ASN A 89 8.33 -5.08 9.03
CA ASN A 89 7.34 -4.08 8.65
C ASN A 89 7.95 -2.68 8.61
N ILE A 90 8.71 -2.28 9.64
CA ILE A 90 9.45 -1.01 9.64
C ILE A 90 10.34 -0.87 8.40
N VAL A 91 11.10 -1.91 8.05
CA VAL A 91 11.96 -1.90 6.85
C VAL A 91 11.13 -1.70 5.58
N ILE A 92 10.03 -2.43 5.42
CA ILE A 92 9.12 -2.27 4.27
C ILE A 92 8.57 -0.84 4.22
N SER A 93 8.22 -0.23 5.36
CA SER A 93 7.72 1.15 5.42
C SER A 93 8.76 2.15 4.98
N VAL A 94 9.99 2.00 5.43
CA VAL A 94 11.10 2.88 5.05
C VAL A 94 11.33 2.81 3.55
N ILE A 95 11.38 1.61 2.97
CA ILE A 95 11.57 1.41 1.53
C ILE A 95 10.40 2.02 0.75
N PHE A 96 9.16 1.79 1.19
CA PHE A 96 7.96 2.39 0.60
C PHE A 96 8.03 3.93 0.59
N ILE A 97 8.41 4.54 1.71
CA ILE A 97 8.53 6.00 1.84
C ILE A 97 9.64 6.52 0.91
N ILE A 98 10.79 5.83 0.83
CA ILE A 98 11.88 6.19 -0.08
C ILE A 98 11.42 6.15 -1.53
N GLY A 99 10.74 5.07 -1.95
CA GLY A 99 10.18 4.94 -3.31
C GLY A 99 9.27 6.12 -3.65
N ASN A 100 8.34 6.45 -2.75
CA ASN A 100 7.45 7.58 -2.95
C ASN A 100 8.22 8.91 -3.10
N ILE A 101 9.22 9.18 -2.24
CA ILE A 101 10.06 10.39 -2.33
C ILE A 101 10.81 10.46 -3.67
N LEU A 102 11.30 9.33 -4.17
CA LEU A 102 11.96 9.26 -5.47
C LEU A 102 10.97 9.59 -6.61
N ASP A 103 9.74 9.08 -6.58
CA ASP A 103 8.71 9.40 -7.57
C ASP A 103 8.34 10.89 -7.58
N LEU A 104 8.22 11.51 -6.40
CA LEU A 104 7.99 12.96 -6.32
C LEU A 104 9.19 13.75 -6.86
N SER A 105 10.40 13.31 -6.54
CA SER A 105 11.62 13.94 -7.02
C SER A 105 11.71 13.85 -8.54
N ALA A 106 11.44 12.68 -9.12
CA ALA A 106 11.35 12.46 -10.57
C ALA A 106 10.31 13.39 -11.20
N PHE A 107 9.11 13.51 -10.61
CA PHE A 107 8.08 14.42 -11.09
C PHE A 107 8.52 15.89 -11.14
N PHE A 108 9.21 16.39 -10.11
CA PHE A 108 9.74 17.77 -10.13
C PHE A 108 10.88 17.95 -11.14
N MET A 109 11.70 16.93 -11.36
CA MET A 109 12.73 16.94 -12.41
C MET A 109 12.10 16.94 -13.81
N TRP A 110 11.03 16.17 -14.01
CA TRP A 110 10.25 16.19 -15.24
C TRP A 110 9.59 17.55 -15.50
N GLN A 111 9.02 18.18 -14.46
CA GLN A 111 8.46 19.53 -14.55
C GLN A 111 9.51 20.56 -14.97
N SER A 112 10.69 20.52 -14.34
CA SER A 112 11.83 21.39 -14.65
C SER A 112 12.58 21.03 -15.94
N ARG A 113 12.13 20.00 -16.67
CA ARG A 113 12.71 19.50 -17.93
C ARG A 113 14.13 18.93 -17.79
N ASN A 114 14.50 18.49 -16.59
CA ASN A 114 15.75 17.78 -16.36
C ASN A 114 15.58 16.27 -16.59
N PHE A 115 15.32 15.89 -17.84
CA PHE A 115 14.98 14.50 -18.22
C PHE A 115 16.13 13.50 -18.01
N ALA A 116 17.39 13.96 -18.08
CA ALA A 116 18.53 13.08 -17.88
C ALA A 116 18.59 12.55 -16.43
N LEU A 117 18.41 13.44 -15.44
CA LEU A 117 18.40 13.04 -14.04
C LEU A 117 17.11 12.32 -13.67
N GLU A 118 15.98 12.78 -14.19
CA GLU A 118 14.66 12.18 -13.97
C GLU A 118 14.63 10.69 -14.34
N LYS A 119 15.13 10.31 -15.52
CA LYS A 119 15.22 8.90 -15.95
C LYS A 119 16.00 8.03 -14.96
N HIS A 120 17.09 8.54 -14.38
CA HIS A 120 17.84 7.79 -13.37
C HIS A 120 17.06 7.64 -12.07
N VAL A 121 16.43 8.72 -11.60
CA VAL A 121 15.67 8.72 -10.34
C VAL A 121 14.46 7.78 -10.45
N ILE A 122 13.71 7.84 -11.55
CA ILE A 122 12.52 7.01 -11.75
C ILE A 122 12.88 5.52 -11.93
N PHE A 123 14.04 5.22 -12.51
CA PHE A 123 14.57 3.85 -12.58
C PHE A 123 14.89 3.31 -11.18
N VAL A 124 15.56 4.08 -10.33
CA VAL A 124 15.84 3.70 -8.93
C VAL A 124 14.54 3.58 -8.13
N SER A 125 13.57 4.45 -8.39
CA SER A 125 12.26 4.40 -7.75
C SER A 125 11.55 3.07 -8.02
N ALA A 126 11.46 2.65 -9.29
CA ALA A 126 10.83 1.38 -9.68
C ALA A 126 11.45 0.17 -8.95
N HIS A 127 12.77 0.14 -8.81
CA HIS A 127 13.47 -0.92 -8.06
C HIS A 127 13.22 -0.86 -6.55
N THR A 128 13.05 0.34 -6.01
CA THR A 128 12.70 0.55 -4.61
C THR A 128 11.30 -0.01 -4.32
N TRP A 129 10.34 0.25 -5.21
CA TRP A 129 9.00 -0.34 -5.14
C TRP A 129 9.02 -1.87 -5.26
N LEU A 130 9.76 -2.40 -6.23
CA LEU A 130 9.92 -3.86 -6.39
C LEU A 130 10.54 -4.52 -5.15
N LEU A 131 11.56 -3.90 -4.55
CA LEU A 131 12.16 -4.41 -3.32
C LEU A 131 11.14 -4.44 -2.18
N SER A 132 10.32 -3.38 -2.03
CA SER A 132 9.25 -3.34 -1.04
C SER A 132 8.23 -4.46 -1.26
N ALA A 133 7.85 -4.71 -2.51
CA ALA A 133 6.91 -5.78 -2.88
C ALA A 133 7.49 -7.18 -2.61
N ILE A 134 8.75 -7.44 -2.95
CA ILE A 134 9.45 -8.71 -2.68
C ILE A 134 9.48 -8.99 -1.18
N LEU A 135 9.84 -7.98 -0.37
CA LEU A 135 9.88 -8.13 1.09
C LEU A 135 8.49 -8.38 1.67
N SER A 136 7.46 -7.72 1.14
CA SER A 136 6.08 -7.88 1.59
C SER A 136 5.55 -9.29 1.29
N ILE A 137 5.80 -9.83 0.08
CA ILE A 137 5.47 -11.22 -0.25
C ILE A 137 6.29 -12.23 0.55
N SER A 138 7.58 -11.95 0.78
CA SER A 138 8.43 -12.86 1.56
C SER A 138 7.96 -12.96 3.02
N GLY A 139 7.37 -11.90 3.57
CA GLY A 139 6.69 -11.94 4.88
C GLY A 139 5.52 -12.94 4.88
N ILE A 140 4.69 -12.92 3.83
CA ILE A 140 3.50 -13.78 3.67
C ILE A 140 3.82 -15.25 3.77
N VAL A 141 4.79 -15.70 2.97
CA VAL A 141 5.09 -17.13 2.80
C VAL A 141 5.52 -17.76 4.13
N ASN A 142 6.03 -16.96 5.08
CA ASN A 142 6.51 -17.44 6.37
C ASN A 142 5.43 -17.52 7.46
N GLU A 143 4.20 -17.03 7.24
CA GLU A 143 3.19 -16.87 8.30
C GLU A 143 1.81 -17.48 7.99
N ILE A 144 1.68 -18.26 6.90
CA ILE A 144 0.41 -18.92 6.53
C ILE A 144 0.31 -20.29 7.20
N ASP A 145 -0.23 -20.34 8.41
CA ASP A 145 -0.62 -21.60 9.07
C ASP A 145 -2.12 -21.91 8.96
N SER A 146 -2.98 -20.88 8.81
CA SER A 146 -4.40 -21.04 8.50
C SER A 146 -4.97 -19.76 7.89
N MET A 147 -5.48 -19.81 6.66
CA MET A 147 -5.99 -18.61 5.96
C MET A 147 -7.47 -18.35 6.27
N ASP A 148 -7.77 -17.26 6.96
CA ASP A 148 -9.10 -16.65 6.90
C ASP A 148 -9.28 -15.86 5.58
N ILE A 149 -10.51 -15.47 5.22
CA ILE A 149 -10.77 -14.74 3.96
C ILE A 149 -10.02 -13.40 3.90
N SER A 150 -9.82 -12.74 5.03
CA SER A 150 -9.04 -11.50 5.12
C SER A 150 -7.58 -11.76 4.78
N ASP A 151 -7.01 -12.88 5.26
CA ASP A 151 -5.62 -13.28 4.94
C ASP A 151 -5.44 -13.59 3.45
N ILE A 152 -6.46 -14.17 2.81
CA ILE A 152 -6.47 -14.39 1.35
C ILE A 152 -6.45 -13.06 0.62
N LEU A 153 -7.28 -12.10 1.04
CA LEU A 153 -7.37 -10.78 0.40
C LEU A 153 -6.07 -9.98 0.53
N ILE A 154 -5.43 -9.98 1.70
CA ILE A 154 -4.14 -9.30 1.87
C ILE A 154 -3.08 -9.97 0.96
N SER A 155 -3.25 -11.25 0.59
CA SER A 155 -2.22 -12.03 -0.11
C SER A 155 -2.32 -11.74 -1.58
N ALA A 156 -3.55 -11.74 -2.07
CA ALA A 156 -3.91 -11.19 -3.36
C ALA A 156 -3.43 -9.72 -3.49
N GLY A 157 -3.65 -8.87 -2.48
CA GLY A 157 -3.18 -7.48 -2.50
C GLY A 157 -1.66 -7.37 -2.72
N ASN A 158 -0.86 -8.11 -1.95
CA ASN A 158 0.58 -8.11 -2.12
C ASN A 158 1.06 -8.73 -3.44
N ALA A 159 0.38 -9.77 -3.94
CA ALA A 159 0.66 -10.31 -5.27
C ALA A 159 0.42 -9.26 -6.36
N LEU A 160 -0.69 -8.51 -6.25
CA LEU A 160 -1.00 -7.40 -7.17
C LEU A 160 0.04 -6.28 -7.06
N PHE A 161 0.49 -5.94 -5.85
CA PHE A 161 1.57 -4.97 -5.64
C PHE A 161 2.86 -5.38 -6.36
N PHE A 162 3.26 -6.66 -6.20
CA PHE A 162 4.44 -7.21 -6.87
C PHE A 162 4.30 -7.19 -8.39
N ILE A 163 3.16 -7.64 -8.93
CA ILE A 163 2.92 -7.61 -10.38
C ILE A 163 3.00 -6.18 -10.91
N GLY A 164 2.37 -5.21 -10.23
CA GLY A 164 2.46 -3.79 -10.59
C GLY A 164 3.89 -3.28 -10.61
N SER A 165 4.68 -3.59 -9.56
CA SER A 165 6.08 -3.18 -9.46
C SER A 165 6.98 -3.83 -10.51
N VAL A 166 6.72 -5.09 -10.89
CA VAL A 166 7.44 -5.77 -11.98
C VAL A 166 7.14 -5.08 -13.32
N ILE A 167 5.87 -4.75 -13.58
CA ILE A 167 5.48 -4.00 -14.78
C ILE A 167 6.21 -2.65 -14.81
N ASP A 168 6.22 -1.91 -13.69
CA ASP A 168 6.90 -0.62 -13.59
C ASP A 168 8.41 -0.76 -13.90
N CYS A 169 9.09 -1.78 -13.36
CA CYS A 169 10.49 -2.06 -13.73
C CYS A 169 10.65 -2.35 -15.22
N ILE A 170 9.83 -3.23 -15.81
CA ILE A 170 9.89 -3.57 -17.24
C ILE A 170 9.73 -2.32 -18.11
N VAL A 171 8.77 -1.45 -17.80
CA VAL A 171 8.54 -0.17 -18.48
C VAL A 171 9.82 0.67 -18.50
N ARG A 172 10.52 0.78 -17.35
CA ARG A 172 11.76 1.58 -17.27
C ARG A 172 12.93 0.96 -18.05
N TYR A 173 13.00 -0.35 -18.19
CA TYR A 173 13.98 -1.00 -19.06
C TYR A 173 13.69 -0.73 -20.55
N LEU A 174 12.42 -0.85 -20.96
CA LEU A 174 12.01 -0.60 -22.34
C LEU A 174 12.22 0.86 -22.78
N ASP A 175 11.97 1.83 -21.89
CA ASP A 175 12.18 3.25 -22.18
C ASP A 175 13.67 3.62 -22.36
N ASN A 176 14.58 2.85 -21.76
CA ASN A 176 16.01 3.06 -21.94
C ASN A 176 16.55 2.46 -23.25
N ASP A 177 16.00 1.32 -23.69
CA ASP A 177 16.53 0.57 -24.84
C ASP A 177 15.86 0.91 -26.19
N ALA A 178 14.62 1.40 -26.20
CA ALA A 178 13.86 1.59 -27.45
C ALA A 178 12.91 2.82 -27.45
N PRO A 179 13.42 4.05 -27.57
CA PRO A 179 12.62 5.29 -27.52
C PRO A 179 11.64 5.49 -28.70
N LYS A 180 11.57 4.56 -29.67
CA LYS A 180 10.70 4.67 -30.86
C LYS A 180 9.25 4.19 -30.63
N ALA A 181 8.92 3.71 -29.43
CA ALA A 181 7.60 3.20 -29.06
C ALA A 181 6.96 3.96 -27.87
N GLU A 182 7.13 5.29 -27.83
CA GLU A 182 6.70 6.14 -26.71
C GLU A 182 5.22 5.94 -26.33
N ASP A 183 4.32 5.82 -27.31
CA ASP A 183 2.89 5.64 -27.05
C ASP A 183 2.55 4.26 -26.45
N ASP A 184 3.31 3.23 -26.80
CA ASP A 184 3.10 1.89 -26.24
C ASP A 184 3.72 1.76 -24.84
N ILE A 185 4.81 2.48 -24.58
CA ILE A 185 5.41 2.63 -23.25
C ILE A 185 4.42 3.33 -22.31
N LYS A 186 3.78 4.43 -22.73
CA LYS A 186 2.75 5.14 -21.94
C LYS A 186 1.56 4.26 -21.59
N LYS A 187 1.09 3.41 -22.52
CA LYS A 187 0.01 2.45 -22.24
C LYS A 187 0.44 1.38 -21.25
N LEU A 188 1.69 0.93 -21.33
CA LEU A 188 2.24 -0.06 -20.40
C LEU A 188 2.45 0.55 -19.01
N GLU A 189 2.88 1.80 -18.92
CA GLU A 189 2.95 2.56 -17.66
C GLU A 189 1.57 2.74 -17.04
N PHE A 190 0.55 3.06 -17.85
CA PHE A 190 -0.84 3.09 -17.38
C PHE A 190 -1.28 1.72 -16.82
N SER A 191 -0.81 0.62 -17.39
CA SER A 191 -1.26 -0.72 -17.03
C SER A 191 -0.92 -1.15 -15.60
N SER A 192 0.11 -0.56 -14.96
CA SER A 192 0.43 -0.84 -13.56
C SER A 192 -0.55 -0.17 -12.59
N SER A 193 -1.08 1.01 -12.94
CA SER A 193 -1.92 1.83 -12.06
C SER A 193 -3.19 1.12 -11.55
N PRO A 194 -3.93 0.33 -12.35
CA PRO A 194 -5.04 -0.50 -11.87
C PRO A 194 -4.63 -1.55 -10.83
N PHE A 195 -3.42 -2.13 -10.91
CA PHE A 195 -2.94 -3.10 -9.93
C PHE A 195 -2.71 -2.45 -8.57
N TRP A 196 -2.16 -1.23 -8.55
CA TRP A 196 -2.00 -0.43 -7.35
C TRP A 196 -3.34 -0.13 -6.66
N LEU A 197 -4.37 0.22 -7.45
CA LEU A 197 -5.72 0.45 -6.91
C LEU A 197 -6.36 -0.84 -6.38
N ALA A 198 -6.27 -1.93 -7.14
CA ALA A 198 -6.82 -3.23 -6.73
C ALA A 198 -6.15 -3.74 -5.46
N ASN A 199 -4.83 -3.58 -5.35
CA ASN A 199 -4.07 -3.84 -4.14
C ASN A 199 -4.60 -3.06 -2.93
N ALA A 200 -4.78 -1.74 -3.05
CA ALA A 200 -5.31 -0.91 -1.97
C ALA A 200 -6.73 -1.32 -1.54
N LEU A 201 -7.58 -1.70 -2.50
CA LEU A 201 -8.93 -2.21 -2.22
C LEU A 201 -8.89 -3.52 -1.44
N CYS A 202 -8.02 -4.47 -1.82
CA CYS A 202 -7.84 -5.73 -1.11
C CYS A 202 -7.51 -5.51 0.37
N PHE A 203 -6.58 -4.60 0.68
CA PHE A 203 -6.21 -4.32 2.06
C PHE A 203 -7.33 -3.66 2.87
N LEU A 204 -7.98 -2.64 2.30
CA LEU A 204 -9.08 -1.98 3.01
C LEU A 204 -10.25 -2.93 3.28
N VAL A 205 -10.61 -3.76 2.30
CA VAL A 205 -11.70 -4.74 2.45
C VAL A 205 -11.32 -5.78 3.50
N ALA A 206 -10.08 -6.28 3.49
CA ALA A 206 -9.61 -7.23 4.50
C ALA A 206 -9.73 -6.66 5.92
N ASP A 207 -9.32 -5.41 6.13
CA ASP A 207 -9.43 -4.76 7.44
C ASP A 207 -10.90 -4.57 7.87
N ILE A 208 -11.79 -4.16 6.95
CA ILE A 208 -13.22 -4.03 7.23
C ILE A 208 -13.84 -5.38 7.61
N MET A 209 -13.49 -6.45 6.90
CA MET A 209 -13.95 -7.81 7.21
C MET A 209 -13.48 -8.26 8.59
N ARG A 210 -12.21 -8.02 8.91
CA ARG A 210 -11.63 -8.35 10.21
C ARG A 210 -12.29 -7.55 11.34
N LEU A 211 -12.57 -6.26 11.14
CA LEU A 211 -13.31 -5.43 12.10
C LEU A 211 -14.73 -5.97 12.34
N ALA A 212 -15.45 -6.32 11.27
CA ALA A 212 -16.80 -6.87 11.34
C ALA A 212 -16.81 -8.22 12.08
N HIS A 213 -15.81 -9.07 11.83
CA HIS A 213 -15.64 -10.35 12.52
C HIS A 213 -15.43 -10.15 14.03
N LEU A 214 -14.52 -9.25 14.42
CA LEU A 214 -14.26 -8.90 15.82
C LEU A 214 -15.54 -8.38 16.51
N GLY A 215 -16.32 -7.54 15.83
CA GLY A 215 -17.59 -7.03 16.33
C GLY A 215 -18.67 -8.13 16.50
N LYS A 216 -18.67 -9.16 15.65
CA LYS A 216 -19.55 -10.34 15.81
C LYS A 216 -19.12 -11.20 17.01
N GLN A 217 -17.82 -11.44 17.18
CA GLN A 217 -17.31 -12.21 18.31
C GLN A 217 -17.61 -11.53 19.66
N LYS A 218 -17.41 -10.21 19.75
CA LYS A 218 -17.70 -9.44 20.97
C LYS A 218 -19.18 -9.59 21.38
N ARG A 219 -20.10 -9.41 20.42
CA ARG A 219 -21.55 -9.59 20.65
C ARG A 219 -21.92 -11.01 21.08
N LYS A 220 -21.25 -12.04 20.52
CA LYS A 220 -21.45 -13.43 20.97
C LYS A 220 -21.02 -13.62 22.42
N ARG A 221 -19.85 -13.11 22.82
CA ARG A 221 -19.35 -13.20 24.21
C ARG A 221 -20.26 -12.48 25.20
N GLU A 222 -20.73 -11.28 24.85
CA GLU A 222 -21.67 -10.51 25.69
C GLU A 222 -22.99 -11.26 25.88
N LYS A 223 -23.52 -11.89 24.82
CA LYS A 223 -24.73 -12.74 24.92
C LYS A 223 -24.51 -13.98 25.79
N SER A 224 -23.38 -14.68 25.63
CA SER A 224 -23.06 -15.85 26.46
C SER A 224 -22.92 -15.47 27.94
N CYS A 225 -22.26 -14.36 28.25
CA CYS A 225 -22.08 -13.90 29.63
C CYS A 225 -23.41 -13.46 30.29
N MET A 226 -24.30 -12.80 29.52
CA MET A 226 -25.65 -12.49 30.03
C MET A 226 -26.50 -13.76 30.27
N LEU A 227 -26.38 -14.78 29.41
CA LEU A 227 -27.09 -16.05 29.60
C LEU A 227 -26.57 -16.82 30.83
N GLU A 228 -25.27 -16.76 31.12
CA GLU A 228 -24.70 -17.32 32.35
C GLU A 228 -25.20 -16.61 33.62
N GLN A 229 -25.41 -15.28 33.56
CA GLN A 229 -25.94 -14.51 34.70
C GLN A 229 -27.44 -14.74 34.94
N VAL A 230 -28.22 -15.04 33.90
CA VAL A 230 -29.65 -15.37 34.03
C VAL A 230 -29.87 -16.83 34.46
N GLY A 231 -28.86 -17.69 34.28
CA GLY A 231 -28.89 -19.11 34.65
C GLY A 231 -28.29 -19.45 36.02
N GLN A 232 -27.85 -18.47 36.82
CA GLN A 232 -27.44 -18.70 38.21
C GLN A 232 -28.66 -18.60 39.15
N PRO A 233 -29.05 -19.68 39.86
CA PRO A 233 -30.15 -19.65 40.84
C PRO A 233 -29.84 -18.80 42.07
#